data_AF-A0A2Z6RC73-F1
#
_entry.id   AF-A0A2Z6RC73-F1
#
_cell.length_a   1.000
_cell.length_b   1.000
_cell.length_c   1.000
_cell.angle_alpha   90.00
_cell.angle_beta   90.00
_cell.angle_gamma   90.00
#
_symmetry.space_group_name_H-M   'P 1'
#
loop_
_entity.id
_entity.type
_entity.pdbx_description
1 polymer ?
#
loop_
_entity_poly.entity_id
_entity_poly.type
_entity_poly.pdbx_seq_one_letter_code
_entity_poly.pdbx_strand_id
1 'polypeptide(L)'
;MINICFRLNNKTFMDSMELDDTNVHSQKEFNQLYAILKYFSEPVRYDSKMQDNISYEIFINICYHLPPKDLLMLACVCKHFKNMLDGNILPISWDIWKTSRERFTPFKDMDPPKGLNEQKFARLLNFDNGCEFCKSKNKRTQIYWVACVRSCKECLQKRAKRRQELEVEWKIESEVFTGTPHIVPCPDDDGQTQYYWVPHITSSQSNFLGVNILKRGEWTAKKKQEIQSVIDESLDRYHWATRCWQEQLKEQKDHLQNALRKFCDRYTSYTPEILSKHTVVSDMVSIIEINPFIQQNWDDFQSCLIEALKSKPLPSNLMNNTFNNPTQPPNPKAPRRSEPVKIRLDRNHNEKLPRKELYGLPRQKLKHNNNPKLPHDPNSNSMQIVRSIPNSTPLWENVMSHPTRNQSNQLVRYNITQQNRLVLNRRNEIVKHLKLVALGVKQRIKKTAKTIPYTIGIHDALFRYLPFCSSFINPPEPPSKEYGGYYKKEFIYNTIIPHLQREAAVLSVSRMENTQYHDILDVQGAINHHLDEHPVFKCRMCPDYNPSVIRKMKNHLRDVHALLSEKDLSKLYVDPDAVINFLHFAFVPEINYLR
;
A
#
# COMPACT_ATOMS: atom_id res chain seq x y z
N MET A 1 -12.77 -23.01 -35.26
CA MET A 1 -13.61 -21.85 -34.88
C MET A 1 -12.86 -20.54 -34.66
N ILE A 2 -11.52 -20.53 -34.58
CA ILE A 2 -10.73 -19.29 -34.32
C ILE A 2 -10.51 -18.44 -35.58
N ASN A 3 -10.69 -18.97 -36.79
CA ASN A 3 -10.44 -18.25 -38.05
C ASN A 3 -11.66 -17.51 -38.66
N ILE A 4 -12.85 -17.61 -38.08
CA ILE A 4 -14.06 -16.97 -38.64
C ILE A 4 -14.39 -15.63 -37.94
N CYS A 5 -14.00 -15.43 -36.68
CA CYS A 5 -14.18 -14.15 -35.98
C CYS A 5 -13.21 -13.04 -36.44
N PHE A 6 -12.09 -13.39 -37.09
CA PHE A 6 -11.04 -12.43 -37.44
C PHE A 6 -11.36 -11.53 -38.66
N ARG A 7 -12.40 -11.82 -39.45
CA ARG A 7 -12.76 -11.03 -40.64
C ARG A 7 -13.94 -10.06 -40.47
N LEU A 8 -14.72 -10.17 -39.39
CA LEU A 8 -15.91 -9.33 -39.22
C LEU A 8 -15.68 -8.08 -38.35
N ASN A 9 -14.69 -8.08 -37.46
CA ASN A 9 -14.44 -6.92 -36.57
C ASN A 9 -13.48 -5.87 -37.11
N ASN A 10 -12.66 -6.18 -38.12
CA ASN A 10 -11.69 -5.22 -38.65
C ASN A 10 -12.27 -4.27 -39.71
N LYS A 11 -13.47 -4.56 -40.26
CA LYS A 11 -14.10 -3.70 -41.28
C LYS A 11 -15.00 -2.62 -40.67
N THR A 12 -15.56 -2.84 -39.49
CA THR A 12 -16.46 -1.88 -38.82
C THR A 12 -15.76 -0.86 -37.94
N PHE A 13 -14.52 -1.12 -37.49
CA PHE A 13 -13.78 -0.17 -36.65
C PHE A 13 -12.95 0.86 -37.45
N MET A 14 -12.65 0.58 -38.72
CA MET A 14 -11.84 1.46 -39.59
C MET A 14 -12.68 2.45 -40.40
N ASP A 15 -13.99 2.25 -40.54
CA ASP A 15 -14.86 3.08 -41.40
C ASP A 15 -15.65 4.18 -40.65
N SER A 16 -15.43 4.40 -39.34
CA SER A 16 -16.26 5.34 -38.55
C SER A 16 -15.51 6.47 -37.82
N MET A 17 -14.30 6.82 -38.23
CA MET A 17 -13.62 8.04 -37.75
C MET A 17 -13.37 8.98 -38.92
N GLU A 18 -14.41 9.71 -39.31
CA GLU A 18 -14.21 10.99 -39.98
C GLU A 18 -13.46 11.91 -39.01
N LEU A 19 -12.22 12.23 -39.38
CA LEU A 19 -11.33 13.10 -38.61
C LEU A 19 -11.82 14.53 -38.71
N ASP A 20 -12.25 15.09 -37.57
CA ASP A 20 -12.35 16.53 -37.42
C ASP A 20 -10.99 17.06 -36.92
N ASP A 21 -10.45 18.03 -37.66
CA ASP A 21 -9.02 18.33 -37.78
C ASP A 21 -8.52 19.27 -36.67
N THR A 22 -8.87 18.98 -35.41
CA THR A 22 -8.56 19.85 -34.26
C THR A 22 -8.11 19.08 -33.01
N ASN A 23 -7.07 18.24 -33.09
CA ASN A 23 -6.46 17.73 -31.85
C ASN A 23 -4.97 17.38 -31.95
N VAL A 24 -4.12 18.40 -31.89
CA VAL A 24 -2.65 18.24 -31.81
C VAL A 24 -2.21 17.63 -30.46
N HIS A 25 -3.07 17.64 -29.43
CA HIS A 25 -2.75 17.09 -28.10
C HIS A 25 -2.88 15.56 -28.06
N SER A 26 -3.90 14.99 -28.72
CA SER A 26 -4.10 13.54 -28.80
C SER A 26 -3.02 12.84 -29.62
N GLN A 27 -2.50 13.47 -30.68
CA GLN A 27 -1.47 12.88 -31.52
C GLN A 27 -0.13 12.71 -30.78
N LYS A 28 0.20 13.62 -29.86
CA LYS A 28 1.44 13.57 -29.08
C LYS A 28 1.39 12.49 -28.00
N GLU A 29 0.24 12.34 -27.35
CA GLU A 29 -0.03 11.26 -26.38
C GLU A 29 -0.04 9.90 -27.07
N PHE A 30 -0.67 9.81 -28.25
CA PHE A 30 -0.65 8.62 -29.09
C PHE A 30 0.77 8.25 -29.52
N ASN A 31 1.58 9.22 -29.95
CA ASN A 31 2.97 8.99 -30.35
C ASN A 31 3.87 8.60 -29.17
N GLN A 32 3.63 9.15 -27.97
CA GLN A 32 4.33 8.72 -26.75
C GLN A 32 3.92 7.31 -26.33
N LEU A 33 2.64 7.00 -26.37
CA LEU A 33 2.14 5.65 -26.13
C LEU A 33 2.77 4.70 -27.16
N TYR A 34 2.69 5.00 -28.45
CA TYR A 34 3.29 4.21 -29.53
C TYR A 34 4.80 4.01 -29.36
N ALA A 35 5.55 5.05 -28.96
CA ALA A 35 6.98 4.91 -28.68
C ALA A 35 7.27 4.00 -27.47
N ILE A 36 6.44 4.08 -26.43
CA ILE A 36 6.51 3.20 -25.26
C ILE A 36 6.13 1.76 -25.64
N LEU A 37 5.08 1.59 -26.44
CA LEU A 37 4.63 0.30 -26.95
C LEU A 37 5.67 -0.34 -27.86
N LYS A 38 6.30 0.46 -28.73
CA LYS A 38 7.42 0.05 -29.58
C LYS A 38 8.64 -0.38 -28.75
N TYR A 39 8.96 0.37 -27.71
CA TYR A 39 10.04 0.00 -26.78
C TYR A 39 9.75 -1.31 -26.03
N PHE A 40 8.49 -1.57 -25.67
CA PHE A 40 8.10 -2.82 -25.01
C PHE A 40 7.86 -3.99 -25.96
N SER A 41 7.63 -3.73 -27.25
CA SER A 41 7.56 -4.77 -28.29
C SER A 41 8.93 -5.10 -28.88
N GLU A 42 9.96 -4.28 -28.61
CA GLU A 42 11.33 -4.60 -28.96
C GLU A 42 11.85 -5.79 -28.13
N PRO A 43 12.30 -6.87 -28.78
CA PRO A 43 12.65 -8.10 -28.10
C PRO A 43 13.88 -7.91 -27.21
N VAL A 44 13.81 -8.37 -25.95
CA VAL A 44 14.97 -8.43 -25.07
C VAL A 44 15.93 -9.48 -25.65
N ARG A 45 17.02 -9.03 -26.27
CA ARG A 45 18.03 -9.91 -26.83
C ARG A 45 18.89 -10.47 -25.70
N TYR A 46 18.69 -11.75 -25.40
CA TYR A 46 19.68 -12.56 -24.68
C TYR A 46 20.52 -13.29 -25.71
N ASP A 47 21.84 -13.17 -25.59
CA ASP A 47 22.77 -13.90 -26.44
C ASP A 47 22.56 -15.41 -26.18
N SER A 48 21.91 -16.08 -27.14
CA SER A 48 21.74 -17.54 -27.28
C SER A 48 20.72 -18.27 -26.37
N LYS A 49 19.41 -18.19 -26.71
CA LYS A 49 18.43 -19.30 -26.94
C LYS A 49 16.96 -18.88 -26.67
N MET A 50 16.07 -19.37 -27.57
CA MET A 50 14.61 -19.17 -27.71
C MET A 50 14.09 -17.72 -27.78
N GLN A 51 13.97 -17.25 -29.03
CA GLN A 51 13.10 -16.12 -29.39
C GLN A 51 11.67 -16.63 -29.59
N ASP A 52 10.84 -16.53 -28.56
CA ASP A 52 9.38 -16.44 -28.72
C ASP A 52 8.94 -15.15 -28.03
N ASN A 53 9.27 -14.01 -28.64
CA ASN A 53 8.85 -12.72 -28.10
C ASN A 53 7.36 -12.54 -28.37
N ILE A 54 6.56 -12.80 -27.34
CA ILE A 54 5.15 -12.42 -27.31
C ILE A 54 5.04 -10.92 -27.62
N SER A 55 4.25 -10.54 -28.62
CA SER A 55 4.03 -9.12 -28.90
C SER A 55 3.33 -8.47 -27.72
N TYR A 56 3.53 -7.16 -27.54
CA TYR A 56 2.88 -6.40 -26.48
C TYR A 56 1.33 -6.55 -26.51
N GLU A 57 0.74 -6.56 -27.70
CA GLU A 57 -0.70 -6.77 -27.88
C GLU A 57 -1.13 -8.17 -27.43
N ILE A 58 -0.38 -9.21 -27.78
CA ILE A 58 -0.66 -10.58 -27.33
C ILE A 58 -0.49 -10.66 -25.82
N PHE A 59 0.54 -10.01 -25.24
CA PHE A 59 0.74 -9.97 -23.80
C PHE A 59 -0.45 -9.34 -23.06
N ILE A 60 -0.92 -8.16 -23.50
CA ILE A 60 -2.11 -7.53 -22.91
C ILE A 60 -3.32 -8.46 -23.03
N ASN A 61 -3.53 -9.04 -24.21
CA ASN A 61 -4.65 -9.96 -24.43
C ASN A 61 -4.59 -11.15 -23.48
N ILE A 62 -3.41 -11.74 -23.26
CA ILE A 62 -3.22 -12.77 -22.23
C ILE A 62 -3.61 -12.22 -20.85
N CYS A 63 -3.11 -11.04 -20.46
CA CYS A 63 -3.38 -10.45 -19.16
C CYS A 63 -4.87 -10.20 -18.87
N TYR A 64 -5.68 -9.87 -19.88
CA TYR A 64 -7.14 -9.75 -19.73
C TYR A 64 -7.86 -11.06 -19.39
N HIS A 65 -7.17 -12.20 -19.54
CA HIS A 65 -7.66 -13.53 -19.22
C HIS A 65 -6.98 -14.15 -17.99
N LEU A 66 -6.14 -13.39 -17.29
CA LEU A 66 -5.48 -13.87 -16.07
C LEU A 66 -6.23 -13.40 -14.81
N PRO A 67 -6.37 -14.26 -13.78
CA PRO A 67 -6.88 -13.84 -12.48
C PRO A 67 -5.88 -12.91 -11.76
N PRO A 68 -6.32 -12.11 -10.78
CA PRO A 68 -5.44 -11.13 -10.14
C PRO A 68 -4.21 -11.75 -9.47
N LYS A 69 -4.34 -12.98 -8.96
CA LYS A 69 -3.22 -13.74 -8.39
C LYS A 69 -2.10 -13.96 -9.40
N ASP A 70 -2.44 -14.37 -10.61
CA ASP A 70 -1.47 -14.68 -11.66
C ASP A 70 -0.82 -13.40 -12.18
N LEU A 71 -1.59 -12.32 -12.33
CA LEU A 71 -1.03 -11.01 -12.64
C LEU A 71 -0.05 -10.53 -11.55
N LEU A 72 -0.34 -10.79 -10.28
CA LEU A 72 0.56 -10.45 -9.17
C LEU A 72 1.84 -11.27 -9.21
N MET A 73 1.76 -12.56 -9.53
CA MET A 73 2.94 -13.41 -9.72
C MET A 73 3.75 -12.96 -10.93
N LEU A 74 3.10 -12.66 -12.06
CA LEU A 74 3.73 -12.20 -13.29
C LEU A 74 4.50 -10.90 -13.07
N ALA A 75 3.93 -9.95 -12.31
CA ALA A 75 4.59 -8.72 -11.91
C ALA A 75 5.84 -8.95 -11.02
N CYS A 76 6.02 -10.14 -10.44
CA CYS A 76 7.19 -10.51 -9.65
C CYS A 76 8.27 -11.24 -10.47
N VAL A 77 7.98 -11.73 -11.68
CA VAL A 77 8.91 -12.53 -12.49
C VAL A 77 10.08 -11.66 -12.99
N CYS A 78 9.80 -10.50 -13.57
CA CYS A 78 10.84 -9.60 -14.07
C CYS A 78 10.38 -8.14 -14.05
N LYS A 79 11.36 -7.22 -14.14
CA LYS A 79 11.09 -5.76 -14.15
C LYS A 79 10.22 -5.35 -15.34
N HIS A 80 10.34 -6.03 -16.48
CA HIS A 80 9.56 -5.73 -17.67
C HIS A 80 8.07 -6.00 -17.45
N PHE A 81 7.69 -7.21 -16.99
CA PHE A 81 6.30 -7.51 -16.62
C PHE A 81 5.78 -6.64 -15.47
N LYS A 82 6.62 -6.37 -14.46
CA LYS A 82 6.27 -5.44 -13.40
C LYS A 82 5.85 -4.08 -13.95
N ASN A 83 6.66 -3.53 -14.85
CA ASN A 83 6.41 -2.21 -15.44
C ASN A 83 5.18 -2.21 -16.37
N MET A 84 4.96 -3.30 -17.12
CA MET A 84 3.78 -3.43 -17.97
C MET A 84 2.47 -3.53 -17.17
N LEU A 85 2.55 -4.05 -15.94
CA LEU A 85 1.44 -4.18 -15.00
C LEU A 85 1.42 -3.08 -13.92
N ASP A 86 2.16 -1.99 -14.12
CA ASP A 86 2.16 -0.82 -13.23
C ASP A 86 1.34 0.31 -13.86
N GLY A 87 0.19 0.61 -13.24
CA GLY A 87 -0.70 1.69 -13.67
C GLY A 87 -0.09 3.10 -13.63
N ASN A 88 1.03 3.31 -12.93
CA ASN A 88 1.74 4.59 -12.95
C ASN A 88 2.63 4.74 -14.19
N ILE A 89 3.02 3.62 -14.81
CA ILE A 89 3.87 3.57 -16.00
C ILE A 89 3.01 3.41 -17.25
N LEU A 90 2.09 2.44 -17.24
CA LEU A 90 1.19 2.14 -18.34
C LEU A 90 -0.27 2.27 -17.89
N PRO A 91 -1.01 3.27 -18.41
CA PRO A 91 -2.43 3.46 -18.07
C PRO A 91 -3.30 2.23 -18.37
N ILE A 92 -3.01 1.46 -19.42
CA ILE A 92 -3.77 0.24 -19.76
C ILE A 92 -3.73 -0.83 -18.65
N SER A 93 -2.72 -0.78 -17.78
CA SER A 93 -2.67 -1.69 -16.63
C SER A 93 -3.88 -1.53 -15.72
N TRP A 94 -4.48 -0.34 -15.63
CA TRP A 94 -5.69 -0.12 -14.83
C TRP A 94 -6.84 -0.99 -15.33
N ASP A 95 -7.07 -1.00 -16.65
CA ASP A 95 -8.11 -1.80 -17.29
C ASP A 95 -7.84 -3.30 -17.17
N ILE A 96 -6.57 -3.72 -17.28
CA ILE A 96 -6.16 -5.11 -17.04
C ILE A 96 -6.54 -5.56 -15.62
N TRP A 97 -6.15 -4.79 -14.59
CA TRP A 97 -6.44 -5.14 -13.20
C TRP A 97 -7.94 -5.11 -12.89
N LYS A 98 -8.65 -4.10 -13.41
CA LYS A 98 -10.10 -3.97 -13.26
C LYS A 98 -10.84 -5.14 -13.91
N THR A 99 -10.53 -5.42 -15.18
CA THR A 99 -11.14 -6.53 -15.93
C THR A 99 -10.84 -7.88 -15.26
N SER A 100 -9.62 -8.06 -14.77
CA SER A 100 -9.22 -9.26 -14.04
C SER A 100 -10.04 -9.43 -12.75
N ARG A 101 -10.21 -8.36 -11.98
CA ARG A 101 -11.06 -8.36 -10.77
C ARG A 101 -12.52 -8.70 -11.11
N GLU A 102 -13.09 -8.03 -12.10
CA GLU A 102 -14.48 -8.20 -12.52
C GLU A 102 -14.79 -9.62 -13.01
N ARG A 103 -13.84 -10.26 -13.70
CA ARG A 103 -14.03 -11.60 -14.27
C ARG A 103 -13.75 -12.73 -13.29
N PHE A 104 -12.74 -12.59 -12.44
CA PHE A 104 -12.17 -13.74 -11.71
C PHE A 104 -12.32 -13.66 -10.19
N THR A 105 -13.03 -12.66 -9.67
CA THR A 105 -13.19 -12.52 -8.22
C THR A 105 -14.65 -12.31 -7.84
N PRO A 106 -15.06 -12.71 -6.63
CA PRO A 106 -16.37 -12.34 -6.12
C PRO A 106 -16.50 -10.82 -5.95
N PHE A 107 -15.38 -10.09 -5.87
CA PHE A 107 -15.22 -8.64 -5.70
C PHE A 107 -15.48 -7.78 -6.94
N LYS A 108 -16.24 -8.30 -7.92
CA LYS A 108 -16.46 -7.66 -9.23
C LYS A 108 -17.15 -6.30 -9.14
N ASP A 109 -18.12 -6.14 -8.23
CA ASP A 109 -18.93 -4.92 -8.14
C ASP A 109 -18.35 -3.88 -7.16
N MET A 110 -17.15 -4.11 -6.62
CA MET A 110 -16.52 -3.23 -5.65
C MET A 110 -15.37 -2.44 -6.27
N ASP A 111 -15.55 -1.15 -6.50
CA ASP A 111 -14.44 -0.30 -6.97
C ASP A 111 -13.39 -0.04 -5.87
N PRO A 112 -12.13 0.26 -6.22
CA PRO A 112 -11.12 0.64 -5.25
C PRO A 112 -11.54 1.84 -4.38
N PRO A 113 -11.22 1.85 -3.07
CA PRO A 113 -11.32 3.04 -2.22
C PRO A 113 -10.61 4.24 -2.83
N LYS A 114 -11.11 5.45 -2.54
CA LYS A 114 -10.51 6.68 -3.08
C LYS A 114 -9.01 6.75 -2.77
N GLY A 115 -8.22 6.96 -3.82
CA GLY A 115 -6.76 7.02 -3.73
C GLY A 115 -6.06 5.67 -3.69
N LEU A 116 -6.79 4.53 -3.69
CA LEU A 116 -6.26 3.19 -3.90
C LEU A 116 -6.32 2.81 -5.38
N ASN A 117 -5.19 2.45 -5.99
CA ASN A 117 -5.17 1.96 -7.37
C ASN A 117 -5.59 0.48 -7.43
N GLU A 118 -6.01 0.05 -8.63
CA GLU A 118 -6.50 -1.31 -8.89
C GLU A 118 -5.47 -2.39 -8.52
N GLN A 119 -4.17 -2.18 -8.78
CA GLN A 119 -3.14 -3.16 -8.40
C GLN A 119 -3.03 -3.37 -6.88
N LYS A 120 -3.01 -2.30 -6.08
CA LYS A 120 -2.97 -2.43 -4.61
C LYS A 120 -4.29 -2.99 -4.08
N PHE A 121 -5.40 -2.64 -4.72
CA PHE A 121 -6.70 -3.18 -4.39
C PHE A 121 -6.77 -4.70 -4.64
N ALA A 122 -6.33 -5.16 -5.81
CA ALA A 122 -6.17 -6.58 -6.13
C ALA A 122 -5.29 -7.31 -5.10
N ARG A 123 -4.21 -6.69 -4.60
CA ARG A 123 -3.40 -7.26 -3.51
C ARG A 123 -4.18 -7.44 -2.22
N LEU A 124 -5.01 -6.46 -1.83
CA LEU A 124 -5.86 -6.53 -0.63
C LEU A 124 -6.93 -7.61 -0.75
N LEU A 125 -7.47 -7.81 -1.94
CA LEU A 125 -8.49 -8.82 -2.22
C LEU A 125 -7.93 -10.24 -2.39
N ASN A 126 -6.61 -10.41 -2.53
CA ASN A 126 -5.98 -11.72 -2.70
C ASN A 126 -5.84 -12.50 -1.38
N PHE A 127 -6.94 -13.04 -0.87
CA PHE A 127 -7.02 -13.77 0.41
C PHE A 127 -6.14 -15.04 0.46
N ASP A 128 -5.75 -15.63 -0.68
CA ASP A 128 -4.83 -16.79 -0.73
C ASP A 128 -3.48 -16.54 -0.08
N ASN A 129 -3.05 -15.27 -0.06
CA ASN A 129 -1.78 -14.86 0.54
C ASN A 129 -1.85 -14.75 2.08
N GLY A 130 -3.03 -15.01 2.68
CA GLY A 130 -3.24 -14.91 4.12
C GLY A 130 -2.99 -13.50 4.65
N CYS A 131 -2.56 -13.42 5.90
CA CYS A 131 -2.30 -12.15 6.57
C CYS A 131 -1.11 -11.43 5.94
N GLU A 132 -1.23 -10.14 5.64
CA GLU A 132 -0.16 -9.35 5.03
C GLU A 132 1.11 -9.27 5.90
N PHE A 133 0.97 -9.42 7.21
CA PHE A 133 2.07 -9.31 8.16
C PHE A 133 2.72 -10.64 8.50
N CYS A 134 1.96 -11.60 9.04
CA CYS A 134 2.52 -12.89 9.45
C CYS A 134 2.54 -13.93 8.32
N LYS A 135 1.92 -13.64 7.17
CA LYS A 135 1.80 -14.54 6.00
C LYS A 135 1.12 -15.88 6.29
N SER A 136 0.62 -16.08 7.52
CA SER A 136 -0.13 -17.27 7.88
C SER A 136 -1.45 -17.32 7.11
N LYS A 137 -1.72 -18.49 6.53
CA LYS A 137 -2.99 -18.86 5.89
C LYS A 137 -3.94 -19.56 6.85
N ASN A 138 -3.44 -19.99 8.02
CA ASN A 138 -4.20 -20.75 9.02
C ASN A 138 -4.88 -19.83 10.04
N LYS A 139 -4.99 -18.54 9.76
CA LYS A 139 -5.64 -17.56 10.61
C LYS A 139 -6.68 -16.82 9.80
N ARG A 140 -7.86 -16.62 10.39
CA ARG A 140 -8.90 -15.80 9.79
C ARG A 140 -8.36 -14.39 9.57
N THR A 141 -8.51 -13.91 8.34
CA THR A 141 -8.08 -12.56 7.96
C THR A 141 -9.26 -11.74 7.47
N GLN A 142 -9.21 -10.45 7.75
CA GLN A 142 -10.14 -9.48 7.16
C GLN A 142 -9.38 -8.27 6.64
N ILE A 143 -10.05 -7.51 5.78
CA ILE A 143 -9.54 -6.23 5.31
C ILE A 143 -10.01 -5.15 6.29
N TYR A 144 -9.06 -4.43 6.88
CA TYR A 144 -9.34 -3.27 7.71
C TYR A 144 -9.22 -2.03 6.83
N TRP A 145 -10.36 -1.60 6.27
CA TRP A 145 -10.42 -0.60 5.20
C TRP A 145 -9.81 0.75 5.59
N VAL A 146 -10.04 1.21 6.82
CA VAL A 146 -9.42 2.44 7.35
C VAL A 146 -7.89 2.37 7.30
N ALA A 147 -7.31 1.21 7.60
CA ALA A 147 -5.86 0.98 7.56
C ALA A 147 -5.37 0.54 6.16
N CYS A 148 -6.27 0.20 5.24
CA CYS A 148 -5.97 -0.38 3.93
C CYS A 148 -5.02 -1.59 4.00
N VAL A 149 -5.26 -2.51 4.94
CA VAL A 149 -4.45 -3.74 5.13
C VAL A 149 -5.32 -4.98 5.30
N ARG A 150 -4.85 -6.12 4.79
CA ARG A 150 -5.46 -7.43 5.09
C ARG A 150 -4.71 -8.10 6.24
N SER A 151 -5.36 -8.25 7.38
CA SER A 151 -4.71 -8.75 8.60
C SER A 151 -5.55 -9.77 9.35
N CYS A 152 -4.89 -10.64 10.10
CA CYS A 152 -5.52 -11.32 11.24
C CYS A 152 -5.62 -10.35 12.44
N LYS A 153 -6.53 -10.65 13.38
CA LYS A 153 -6.81 -9.82 14.57
C LYS A 153 -5.55 -9.55 15.39
N GLU A 154 -4.78 -10.58 15.71
CA GLU A 154 -3.54 -10.46 16.49
C GLU A 154 -2.50 -9.53 15.84
N CYS A 155 -2.29 -9.65 14.53
CA CYS A 155 -1.33 -8.81 13.82
C CYS A 155 -1.79 -7.36 13.72
N LEU A 156 -3.11 -7.14 13.67
CA LEU A 156 -3.67 -5.80 13.69
C LEU A 156 -3.50 -5.16 15.07
N GLN A 157 -3.86 -5.85 16.15
CA GLN A 157 -3.74 -5.34 17.53
C GLN A 157 -2.30 -5.00 17.92
N LYS A 158 -1.30 -5.64 17.30
CA LYS A 158 0.13 -5.27 17.46
C LYS A 158 0.51 -3.95 16.79
N ARG A 159 -0.31 -3.44 15.86
CA ARG A 159 -0.01 -2.29 14.99
C ARG A 159 -1.04 -1.16 15.10
N ALA A 160 -2.18 -1.46 15.70
CA ALA A 160 -3.20 -0.50 16.08
C ALA A 160 -3.18 -0.34 17.60
N LYS A 161 -3.45 0.86 18.08
CA LYS A 161 -3.38 1.19 19.51
C LYS A 161 -4.68 1.76 20.00
N ARG A 162 -5.03 1.44 21.25
CA ARG A 162 -6.21 2.01 21.91
C ARG A 162 -6.00 3.51 22.13
N ARG A 163 -7.09 4.26 22.12
CA ARG A 163 -7.06 5.70 22.42
C ARG A 163 -6.31 6.02 23.73
N GLN A 164 -6.64 5.33 24.82
CA GLN A 164 -6.03 5.54 26.13
C GLN A 164 -4.50 5.32 26.12
N GLU A 165 -4.02 4.26 25.44
CA GLU A 165 -2.57 4.01 25.30
C GLU A 165 -1.89 5.15 24.53
N LEU A 166 -2.53 5.67 23.47
CA LEU A 166 -2.00 6.78 22.68
C LEU A 166 -1.98 8.11 23.44
N GLU A 167 -3.00 8.37 24.25
CA GLU A 167 -3.06 9.57 25.11
C GLU A 167 -1.97 9.53 26.19
N VAL A 168 -1.82 8.39 26.88
CA VAL A 168 -0.92 8.28 28.05
C VAL A 168 0.53 8.03 27.64
N GLU A 169 0.80 7.02 26.82
CA GLU A 169 2.16 6.58 26.51
C GLU A 169 2.78 7.39 25.36
N TRP A 170 1.97 7.78 24.37
CA TRP A 170 2.44 8.47 23.15
C TRP A 170 2.16 9.97 23.17
N LYS A 171 1.46 10.47 24.20
CA LYS A 171 1.14 11.89 24.39
C LYS A 171 0.48 12.52 23.15
N ILE A 172 -0.41 11.77 22.50
CA ILE A 172 -1.22 12.26 21.39
C ILE A 172 -2.27 13.24 21.92
N GLU A 173 -2.42 14.40 21.27
CA GLU A 173 -3.37 15.44 21.69
C GLU A 173 -4.82 14.98 21.43
N SER A 174 -5.74 15.31 22.34
CA SER A 174 -7.13 14.83 22.30
C SER A 174 -7.84 15.19 20.98
N GLU A 175 -7.54 16.37 20.44
CA GLU A 175 -8.09 16.90 19.19
C GLU A 175 -7.69 16.07 17.97
N VAL A 176 -6.51 15.45 18.00
CA VAL A 176 -6.01 14.64 16.87
C VAL A 176 -6.87 13.39 16.66
N PHE A 177 -7.44 12.84 17.74
CA PHE A 177 -8.37 11.71 17.65
C PHE A 177 -9.68 12.08 16.96
N THR A 178 -10.12 13.33 17.06
CA THR A 178 -11.29 13.82 16.33
C THR A 178 -10.99 14.09 14.86
N GLY A 179 -9.71 14.29 14.54
CA GLY A 179 -9.15 14.48 13.21
C GLY A 179 -8.53 13.22 12.58
N THR A 180 -8.71 12.04 13.17
CA THR A 180 -8.19 10.77 12.64
C THR A 180 -9.26 9.67 12.64
N PRO A 181 -9.43 8.90 11.55
CA PRO A 181 -10.35 7.77 11.54
C PRO A 181 -9.84 6.65 12.45
N HIS A 182 -10.70 6.13 13.34
CA HIS A 182 -10.43 4.90 14.08
C HIS A 182 -10.77 3.69 13.20
N ILE A 183 -10.21 2.54 13.55
CA ILE A 183 -10.42 1.29 12.83
C ILE A 183 -11.86 0.82 13.01
N VAL A 184 -12.52 0.58 11.87
CA VAL A 184 -13.84 -0.05 11.80
C VAL A 184 -13.81 -1.28 10.87
N PRO A 185 -14.47 -2.39 11.24
CA PRO A 185 -15.10 -2.63 12.55
C PRO A 185 -14.06 -2.71 13.69
N CYS A 186 -14.52 -2.49 14.93
CA CYS A 186 -13.66 -2.61 16.11
C CYS A 186 -13.05 -4.03 16.16
N PRO A 187 -11.72 -4.17 16.33
CA PRO A 187 -11.07 -5.48 16.39
C PRO A 187 -11.50 -6.33 17.58
N ASP A 188 -11.93 -5.71 18.68
CA ASP A 188 -12.20 -6.39 19.96
C ASP A 188 -13.67 -6.78 20.14
N ASP A 189 -14.51 -6.55 19.14
CA ASP A 189 -15.92 -6.93 19.09
C ASP A 189 -16.82 -6.28 20.18
N ASP A 190 -16.23 -5.55 21.14
CA ASP A 190 -16.93 -4.81 22.19
C ASP A 190 -17.65 -3.55 21.69
N GLY A 191 -17.25 -3.03 20.52
CA GLY A 191 -17.74 -1.80 19.91
C GLY A 191 -17.47 -0.52 20.71
N GLN A 192 -16.87 -0.62 21.91
CA GLN A 192 -16.64 0.49 22.82
C GLN A 192 -15.21 1.01 22.73
N THR A 193 -14.26 0.12 22.41
CA THR A 193 -12.84 0.49 22.37
C THR A 193 -12.46 1.03 20.99
N GLN A 194 -11.98 2.28 20.95
CA GLN A 194 -11.46 2.87 19.71
C GLN A 194 -10.00 2.50 19.50
N TYR A 195 -9.73 1.83 18.38
CA TYR A 195 -8.38 1.52 17.91
C TYR A 195 -7.97 2.47 16.79
N TYR A 196 -6.74 2.95 16.84
CA TYR A 196 -6.18 3.80 15.80
C TYR A 196 -5.00 3.10 15.15
N TRP A 197 -4.95 3.15 13.82
CA TRP A 197 -3.78 2.68 13.09
C TRP A 197 -2.60 3.59 13.38
N VAL A 198 -1.52 3.05 13.96
CA VAL A 198 -0.40 3.85 14.48
C VAL A 198 0.19 4.80 13.42
N PRO A 199 0.45 4.37 12.18
CA PRO A 199 0.91 5.27 11.12
C PRO A 199 -0.03 6.44 10.81
N HIS A 200 -1.35 6.24 10.91
CA HIS A 200 -2.32 7.29 10.63
C HIS A 200 -2.36 8.31 11.76
N ILE A 201 -2.46 7.86 13.02
CA ILE A 201 -2.56 8.77 14.16
C ILE A 201 -1.26 9.56 14.40
N THR A 202 -0.09 8.94 14.19
CA THR A 202 1.20 9.62 14.32
C THR A 202 1.42 10.67 13.22
N SER A 203 0.98 10.37 12.00
CA SER A 203 0.97 11.35 10.90
C SER A 203 0.01 12.50 11.18
N SER A 204 -1.22 12.21 11.65
CA SER A 204 -2.17 13.24 12.07
C SER A 204 -1.65 14.11 13.20
N GLN A 205 -0.97 13.53 14.20
CA GLN A 205 -0.33 14.28 15.29
C GLN A 205 0.73 15.23 14.75
N SER A 206 1.61 14.74 13.88
CA SER A 206 2.68 15.56 13.29
C SER A 206 2.10 16.72 12.49
N ASN A 207 1.06 16.45 11.68
CA ASN A 207 0.35 17.48 10.93
C ASN A 207 -0.32 18.50 11.85
N PHE A 208 -1.00 18.04 12.91
CA PHE A 208 -1.68 18.91 13.88
C PHE A 208 -0.72 19.82 14.63
N LEU A 209 0.44 19.29 15.06
CA LEU A 209 1.46 20.07 15.74
C LEU A 209 2.08 21.13 14.83
N GLY A 210 2.24 20.82 13.53
CA GLY A 210 2.67 21.78 12.50
C GLY A 210 1.60 22.79 12.07
N VAL A 211 0.36 22.71 12.57
CA VAL A 211 -0.64 23.77 12.38
C VAL A 211 -0.46 24.85 13.44
N ASN A 212 -0.42 26.10 12.99
CA ASN A 212 -0.51 27.28 13.86
C ASN A 212 -1.62 27.10 14.91
N ILE A 213 -1.28 27.33 16.18
CA ILE A 213 -2.16 27.05 17.32
C ILE A 213 -3.55 27.70 17.19
N LEU A 214 -3.63 28.90 16.61
CA LEU A 214 -4.88 29.64 16.41
C LEU A 214 -5.79 29.02 15.34
N LYS A 215 -5.21 28.21 14.43
CA LYS A 215 -5.92 27.53 13.32
C LYS A 215 -6.21 26.06 13.59
N ARG A 216 -5.80 25.51 14.74
CA ARG A 216 -6.01 24.10 15.08
C ARG A 216 -7.49 23.74 15.19
N GLY A 217 -8.34 24.67 15.65
CA GLY A 217 -9.79 24.48 15.68
C GLY A 217 -10.39 24.29 14.28
N GLU A 218 -10.00 25.14 13.32
CA GLU A 218 -10.43 25.04 11.92
C GLU A 218 -9.95 23.74 11.26
N TRP A 219 -8.68 23.38 11.50
CA TRP A 219 -8.11 22.11 11.01
C TRP A 219 -8.92 20.92 11.51
N THR A 220 -9.26 20.91 12.79
CA THR A 220 -10.00 19.83 13.44
C THR A 220 -11.41 19.72 12.88
N ALA A 221 -12.12 20.85 12.73
CA ALA A 221 -13.45 20.88 12.14
C ALA A 221 -13.46 20.35 10.70
N LYS A 222 -12.50 20.79 9.88
CA LYS A 222 -12.33 20.31 8.50
C LYS A 222 -12.07 18.80 8.45
N LYS A 223 -11.14 18.31 9.28
CA LYS A 223 -10.78 16.89 9.32
C LYS A 223 -11.93 16.02 9.79
N LYS A 224 -12.68 16.47 10.80
CA LYS A 224 -13.86 15.76 11.30
C LYS A 224 -14.89 15.48 10.20
N GLN A 225 -15.12 16.43 9.29
CA GLN A 225 -16.02 16.24 8.15
C GLN A 225 -15.49 15.20 7.15
N GLU A 226 -14.17 15.19 6.91
CA GLU A 226 -13.52 14.22 6.01
C GLU A 226 -13.53 12.79 6.57
N ILE A 227 -13.55 12.63 7.90
CA ILE A 227 -13.42 11.31 8.55
C ILE A 227 -14.72 10.52 8.53
N GLN A 228 -15.86 11.20 8.71
CA GLN A 228 -17.13 10.49 8.77
C GLN A 228 -17.39 9.71 7.48
N SER A 229 -17.13 10.32 6.33
CA SER A 229 -17.26 9.64 5.03
C SER A 229 -16.29 8.46 4.88
N VAL A 230 -15.06 8.57 5.40
CA VAL A 230 -14.08 7.47 5.39
C VAL A 230 -14.54 6.31 6.27
N ILE A 231 -15.11 6.58 7.44
CA ILE A 231 -15.64 5.56 8.35
C ILE A 231 -16.85 4.87 7.72
N ASP A 232 -17.80 5.64 7.18
CA ASP A 232 -19.01 5.11 6.56
C ASP A 232 -18.66 4.26 5.33
N GLU A 233 -17.79 4.76 4.43
CA GLU A 233 -17.29 4.00 3.27
C GLU A 233 -16.57 2.71 3.73
N SER A 234 -15.77 2.77 4.79
CA SER A 234 -15.06 1.61 5.33
C SER A 234 -16.01 0.55 5.88
N LEU A 235 -17.09 0.95 6.54
CA LEU A 235 -18.13 0.05 7.05
C LEU A 235 -18.93 -0.59 5.91
N ASP A 236 -19.34 0.18 4.92
CA ASP A 236 -20.05 -0.34 3.75
C ASP A 236 -19.22 -1.41 3.03
N ARG A 237 -17.92 -1.14 2.84
CA ARG A 237 -16.99 -2.10 2.24
C ARG A 237 -16.77 -3.33 3.11
N TYR A 238 -16.71 -3.16 4.44
CA TYR A 238 -16.63 -4.28 5.37
C TYR A 238 -17.87 -5.19 5.27
N HIS A 239 -19.06 -4.60 5.28
CA HIS A 239 -20.32 -5.35 5.15
C HIS A 239 -20.40 -6.06 3.81
N TRP A 240 -20.00 -5.39 2.73
CA TRP A 240 -19.93 -5.98 1.41
C TRP A 240 -18.97 -7.19 1.38
N ALA A 241 -17.73 -7.03 1.88
CA ALA A 241 -16.76 -8.12 1.92
C ALA A 241 -17.23 -9.29 2.80
N THR A 242 -17.96 -8.99 3.87
CA THR A 242 -18.57 -9.99 4.75
C THR A 242 -19.66 -10.79 4.04
N ARG A 243 -20.49 -10.16 3.19
CA ARG A 243 -21.47 -10.89 2.37
C ARG A 243 -20.79 -11.86 1.42
N CYS A 244 -19.77 -11.41 0.69
CA CYS A 244 -19.02 -12.29 -0.21
C CYS A 244 -18.32 -13.43 0.54
N TRP A 245 -17.82 -13.16 1.76
CA TRP A 245 -17.29 -14.22 2.62
C TRP A 245 -18.34 -15.28 2.93
N GLN A 246 -19.56 -14.85 3.31
CA GLN A 246 -20.65 -15.77 3.66
C GLN A 246 -21.13 -16.58 2.45
N GLU A 247 -21.25 -15.94 1.28
CA GLU A 247 -21.61 -16.61 0.02
C GLU A 247 -20.57 -17.66 -0.34
N GLN A 248 -19.28 -17.31 -0.32
CA GLN A 248 -18.20 -18.23 -0.62
C GLN A 248 -18.11 -19.38 0.41
N LEU A 249 -18.33 -19.07 1.70
CA LEU A 249 -18.34 -20.08 2.76
C LEU A 249 -19.45 -21.10 2.53
N LYS A 250 -20.64 -20.64 2.13
CA LYS A 250 -21.77 -21.50 1.79
C LYS A 250 -21.42 -22.39 0.59
N GLU A 251 -20.89 -21.81 -0.49
CA GLU A 251 -20.51 -22.55 -1.70
C GLU A 251 -19.49 -23.66 -1.40
N GLN A 252 -18.44 -23.35 -0.63
CA GLN A 252 -17.42 -24.34 -0.27
C GLN A 252 -17.99 -25.46 0.64
N LYS A 253 -18.89 -25.12 1.56
CA LYS A 253 -19.59 -26.12 2.39
C LYS A 253 -20.51 -27.02 1.56
N ASP A 254 -21.23 -26.45 0.59
CA ASP A 254 -22.07 -27.22 -0.35
C ASP A 254 -21.21 -28.15 -1.21
N HIS A 255 -20.03 -27.71 -1.67
CA HIS A 255 -19.07 -28.56 -2.37
C HIS A 255 -18.56 -29.71 -1.50
N LEU A 256 -18.21 -29.46 -0.24
CA LEU A 256 -17.80 -30.50 0.69
C LEU A 256 -18.91 -31.53 0.90
N GLN A 257 -20.15 -31.09 1.13
CA GLN A 257 -21.30 -31.99 1.29
C GLN A 257 -21.53 -32.84 0.03
N ASN A 258 -21.41 -32.24 -1.16
CA ASN A 258 -21.50 -32.94 -2.42
C ASN A 258 -20.38 -33.99 -2.60
N ALA A 259 -19.15 -33.64 -2.21
CA ALA A 259 -18.02 -34.56 -2.25
C ALA A 259 -18.23 -35.75 -1.29
N LEU A 260 -18.72 -35.50 -0.08
CA LEU A 260 -19.06 -36.53 0.90
C LEU A 260 -20.18 -37.44 0.40
N ARG A 261 -21.24 -36.88 -0.20
CA ARG A 261 -22.32 -37.68 -0.80
C ARG A 261 -21.80 -38.61 -1.90
N LYS A 262 -21.04 -38.07 -2.86
CA LYS A 262 -20.40 -38.87 -3.92
C LYS A 262 -19.49 -39.98 -3.37
N PHE A 263 -18.83 -39.71 -2.25
CA PHE A 263 -18.03 -40.71 -1.55
C PHE A 263 -18.90 -41.82 -0.96
N CYS A 264 -19.96 -41.49 -0.23
CA CYS A 264 -20.90 -42.47 0.33
C CYS A 264 -21.60 -43.30 -0.75
N ASP A 265 -21.95 -42.69 -1.88
CA ASP A 265 -22.54 -43.40 -3.02
C ASP A 265 -21.59 -44.49 -3.58
N ARG A 266 -20.27 -44.24 -3.51
CA ARG A 266 -19.23 -45.19 -3.92
C ARG A 266 -18.91 -46.22 -2.84
N TYR A 267 -19.03 -45.83 -1.57
CA TYR A 267 -18.69 -46.65 -0.40
C TYR A 267 -19.90 -46.71 0.55
N THR A 268 -20.83 -47.60 0.24
CA THR A 268 -22.14 -47.72 0.91
C THR A 268 -22.08 -48.04 2.41
N SER A 269 -20.89 -48.42 2.93
CA SER A 269 -20.65 -48.65 4.35
C SER A 269 -20.61 -47.36 5.18
N TYR A 270 -20.60 -46.19 4.55
CA TYR A 270 -20.51 -44.89 5.24
C TYR A 270 -21.74 -44.03 4.98
N THR A 271 -22.13 -43.25 5.99
CA THR A 271 -23.14 -42.19 5.84
C THR A 271 -22.51 -40.81 6.01
N PRO A 272 -23.10 -39.75 5.44
CA PRO A 272 -22.62 -38.38 5.63
C PRO A 272 -22.49 -37.98 7.11
N GLU A 273 -23.41 -38.45 7.96
CA GLU A 273 -23.40 -38.16 9.41
C GLU A 273 -22.20 -38.80 10.10
N ILE A 274 -21.82 -40.01 9.70
CA ILE A 274 -20.64 -40.71 10.24
C ILE A 274 -19.37 -39.98 9.80
N LEU A 275 -19.26 -39.65 8.50
CA LEU A 275 -18.09 -38.98 7.95
C LEU A 275 -17.91 -37.57 8.49
N SER A 276 -19.01 -36.85 8.76
CA SER A 276 -18.94 -35.49 9.32
C SER A 276 -18.19 -35.40 10.65
N LYS A 277 -18.11 -36.50 11.40
CA LYS A 277 -17.40 -36.60 12.68
C LYS A 277 -15.93 -36.99 12.52
N HIS A 278 -15.50 -37.34 11.32
CA HIS A 278 -14.13 -37.76 11.05
C HIS A 278 -13.20 -36.54 11.05
N THR A 279 -11.99 -36.69 11.61
CA THR A 279 -11.03 -35.59 11.78
C THR A 279 -10.69 -34.91 10.46
N VAL A 280 -10.41 -35.67 9.40
CA VAL A 280 -10.16 -35.14 8.05
C VAL A 280 -11.28 -34.22 7.55
N VAL A 281 -12.54 -34.55 7.84
CA VAL A 281 -13.69 -33.71 7.46
C VAL A 281 -13.78 -32.48 8.34
N SER A 282 -13.58 -32.62 9.65
CA SER A 282 -13.53 -31.49 10.59
C SER A 282 -12.41 -30.50 10.26
N ASP A 283 -11.23 -31.01 9.89
CA ASP A 283 -10.08 -30.21 9.48
C ASP A 283 -10.37 -29.44 8.19
N MET A 284 -11.01 -30.10 7.21
CA MET A 284 -11.46 -29.45 5.99
C MET A 284 -12.50 -28.35 6.26
N VAL A 285 -13.49 -28.61 7.13
CA VAL A 285 -14.45 -27.58 7.56
C VAL A 285 -13.74 -26.40 8.20
N SER A 286 -12.75 -26.66 9.06
CA SER A 286 -11.95 -25.60 9.70
C SER A 286 -11.17 -24.77 8.68
N ILE A 287 -10.53 -25.40 7.68
CA ILE A 287 -9.83 -24.70 6.60
C ILE A 287 -10.78 -23.78 5.82
N ILE A 288 -11.95 -24.30 5.45
CA ILE A 288 -13.01 -23.54 4.76
C ILE A 288 -13.49 -22.35 5.60
N GLU A 289 -13.67 -22.53 6.91
CA GLU A 289 -14.10 -21.46 7.83
C GLU A 289 -13.02 -20.41 8.07
N ILE A 290 -11.74 -20.81 8.09
CA ILE A 290 -10.60 -19.90 8.22
C ILE A 290 -10.48 -19.00 6.99
N ASN A 291 -10.66 -19.56 5.79
CA ASN A 291 -10.59 -18.80 4.54
C ASN A 291 -11.38 -19.48 3.40
N PRO A 292 -12.62 -19.05 3.13
CA PRO A 292 -13.46 -19.68 2.12
C PRO A 292 -13.04 -19.33 0.69
N PHE A 293 -12.22 -18.29 0.50
CA PHE A 293 -11.76 -17.87 -0.83
C PHE A 293 -10.65 -18.77 -1.41
N ILE A 294 -10.04 -19.63 -0.58
CA ILE A 294 -9.06 -20.59 -1.06
C ILE A 294 -9.79 -21.77 -1.69
N GLN A 295 -9.52 -22.01 -2.98
CA GLN A 295 -10.02 -23.18 -3.67
C GLN A 295 -9.38 -24.46 -3.11
N GLN A 296 -10.21 -25.40 -2.67
CA GLN A 296 -9.75 -26.67 -2.11
C GLN A 296 -9.43 -27.68 -3.20
N ASN A 297 -8.42 -28.53 -2.94
CA ASN A 297 -8.13 -29.69 -3.78
C ASN A 297 -8.97 -30.88 -3.32
N TRP A 298 -10.11 -31.08 -3.98
CA TRP A 298 -11.08 -32.12 -3.59
C TRP A 298 -10.57 -33.54 -3.84
N ASP A 299 -9.68 -33.74 -4.81
CA ASP A 299 -9.09 -35.07 -5.09
C ASP A 299 -8.09 -35.46 -4.01
N ASP A 300 -7.29 -34.50 -3.54
CA ASP A 300 -6.38 -34.68 -2.41
C ASP A 300 -7.14 -34.95 -1.12
N PHE A 301 -8.22 -34.19 -0.87
CA PHE A 301 -9.14 -34.44 0.24
C PHE A 301 -9.72 -35.86 0.22
N GLN A 302 -10.22 -36.31 -0.93
CA GLN A 302 -10.75 -37.67 -1.08
C GLN A 302 -9.68 -38.72 -0.81
N SER A 303 -8.47 -38.52 -1.31
CA SER A 303 -7.34 -39.43 -1.10
C SER A 303 -6.97 -39.53 0.39
N CYS A 304 -6.86 -38.39 1.07
CA CYS A 304 -6.61 -38.32 2.51
C CYS A 304 -7.72 -38.99 3.33
N LEU A 305 -8.99 -38.80 2.94
CA LEU A 305 -10.12 -39.44 3.60
C LEU A 305 -10.07 -40.96 3.46
N ILE A 306 -9.78 -41.48 2.26
CA ILE A 306 -9.62 -42.92 2.01
C ILE A 306 -8.51 -43.50 2.88
N GLU A 307 -7.35 -42.85 2.92
CA GLU A 307 -6.20 -43.29 3.70
C GLU A 307 -6.50 -43.33 5.21
N ALA A 308 -7.17 -42.29 5.72
CA ALA A 308 -7.54 -42.23 7.12
C ALA A 308 -8.55 -43.31 7.52
N LEU A 309 -9.51 -43.62 6.65
CA LEU A 309 -10.49 -44.70 6.88
C LEU A 309 -9.85 -46.10 6.80
N LYS A 310 -8.79 -46.28 5.99
CA LYS A 310 -8.03 -47.54 5.92
C LYS A 310 -7.16 -47.78 7.15
N SER A 311 -6.59 -46.71 7.74
CA SER A 311 -5.66 -46.80 8.87
C SER A 311 -6.37 -46.93 10.24
N LYS A 312 -7.66 -46.57 10.32
CA LYS A 312 -8.50 -46.78 11.51
C LYS A 312 -9.93 -47.17 11.10
N PRO A 313 -10.30 -48.47 11.16
CA PRO A 313 -11.72 -48.84 11.07
C PRO A 313 -12.46 -48.16 12.23
N LEU A 314 -13.65 -47.62 11.97
CA LEU A 314 -14.46 -46.98 12.99
C LEU A 314 -14.65 -47.89 14.22
N PRO A 315 -14.67 -47.35 15.45
CA PRO A 315 -15.00 -48.13 16.64
C PRO A 315 -16.36 -48.81 16.46
N SER A 316 -16.41 -50.11 16.69
CA SER A 316 -17.57 -51.01 16.50
C SER A 316 -18.82 -50.64 17.31
N ASN A 317 -18.77 -49.56 18.10
CA ASN A 317 -19.82 -49.17 19.05
C ASN A 317 -20.91 -48.27 18.44
N LEU A 318 -20.94 -48.09 17.11
CA LEU A 318 -21.97 -47.29 16.41
C LEU A 318 -22.89 -48.10 15.47
N MET A 319 -22.72 -49.42 15.35
CA MET A 319 -23.54 -50.26 14.46
C MET A 319 -24.73 -50.97 15.12
N ASN A 320 -24.93 -50.83 16.43
CA ASN A 320 -26.09 -51.43 17.09
C ASN A 320 -27.02 -50.33 17.62
N ASN A 321 -27.97 -49.89 16.78
CA ASN A 321 -29.24 -49.34 17.23
C ASN A 321 -30.27 -49.36 16.08
N THR A 322 -30.58 -50.56 15.58
CA THR A 322 -31.79 -50.78 14.80
C THR A 322 -32.34 -52.17 15.05
N PHE A 323 -32.90 -52.44 16.23
CA PHE A 323 -33.99 -53.42 16.40
C PHE A 323 -34.76 -53.09 17.69
N ASN A 324 -35.92 -52.45 17.52
CA ASN A 324 -36.96 -52.39 18.54
C ASN A 324 -37.82 -53.65 18.44
N ASN A 325 -38.10 -54.28 19.58
CA ASN A 325 -39.47 -54.67 19.94
C ASN A 325 -39.62 -54.90 21.47
N PRO A 326 -40.85 -54.73 22.01
CA PRO A 326 -41.07 -54.34 23.40
C PRO A 326 -41.69 -55.45 24.27
N THR A 327 -41.44 -55.49 25.59
CA THR A 327 -42.48 -55.55 26.67
C THR A 327 -41.91 -55.71 28.09
N GLN A 328 -42.38 -54.81 28.98
CA GLN A 328 -42.74 -54.96 30.40
C GLN A 328 -41.73 -54.87 31.59
N PRO A 329 -42.18 -54.38 32.78
CA PRO A 329 -41.41 -53.65 33.83
C PRO A 329 -41.49 -54.36 35.23
N PRO A 330 -41.30 -53.71 36.42
CA PRO A 330 -40.16 -52.93 36.97
C PRO A 330 -39.61 -53.43 38.35
N ASN A 331 -38.30 -53.21 38.61
CA ASN A 331 -37.61 -52.92 39.91
C ASN A 331 -37.68 -53.95 41.09
N PRO A 332 -36.95 -53.81 42.25
CA PRO A 332 -35.90 -52.84 42.66
C PRO A 332 -34.69 -53.37 43.51
N LYS A 333 -33.71 -52.47 43.77
CA LYS A 333 -32.91 -52.23 45.02
C LYS A 333 -31.36 -52.32 44.98
N ALA A 334 -30.73 -51.12 44.96
CA ALA A 334 -29.71 -50.58 45.92
C ALA A 334 -28.26 -51.16 45.99
N PRO A 335 -27.28 -50.52 46.71
CA PRO A 335 -26.64 -49.20 46.47
C PRO A 335 -25.07 -49.18 46.68
N ARG A 336 -24.44 -47.99 46.51
CA ARG A 336 -23.07 -47.53 46.94
C ARG A 336 -21.92 -47.79 45.92
N ARG A 337 -20.88 -46.95 45.73
CA ARG A 337 -20.24 -45.89 46.53
C ARG A 337 -19.28 -45.01 45.65
N SER A 338 -19.27 -43.70 45.90
CA SER A 338 -18.15 -42.71 45.93
C SER A 338 -17.09 -42.54 44.81
N GLU A 339 -17.18 -41.37 44.13
CA GLU A 339 -16.20 -40.27 43.95
C GLU A 339 -14.84 -40.45 43.22
N PRO A 340 -14.15 -39.36 42.79
CA PRO A 340 -14.60 -38.11 42.16
C PRO A 340 -13.79 -37.83 40.86
N VAL A 341 -14.02 -36.70 40.14
CA VAL A 341 -12.99 -35.83 39.49
C VAL A 341 -13.54 -35.02 38.28
N LYS A 342 -13.47 -33.70 38.47
CA LYS A 342 -13.24 -32.57 37.54
C LYS A 342 -14.24 -32.29 36.41
N ILE A 343 -15.06 -31.29 36.73
CA ILE A 343 -15.71 -30.31 35.85
C ILE A 343 -14.72 -29.76 34.81
N ARG A 344 -15.02 -29.96 33.52
CA ARG A 344 -14.50 -29.17 32.40
C ARG A 344 -15.71 -28.54 31.73
N LEU A 345 -15.92 -27.24 31.96
CA LEU A 345 -16.96 -26.46 31.30
C LEU A 345 -16.43 -26.03 29.93
N ASP A 346 -16.89 -26.73 28.90
CA ASP A 346 -16.85 -26.27 27.52
C ASP A 346 -17.71 -25.00 27.39
N ARG A 347 -17.11 -23.91 26.89
CA ARG A 347 -17.85 -22.76 26.37
C ARG A 347 -17.69 -22.71 24.87
N ASN A 348 -18.70 -23.26 24.19
CA ASN A 348 -19.04 -22.95 22.81
C ASN A 348 -19.37 -21.45 22.70
N HIS A 349 -18.56 -20.69 21.98
CA HIS A 349 -18.94 -19.35 21.53
C HIS A 349 -19.66 -19.44 20.18
N ASN A 350 -20.99 -19.48 20.25
CA ASN A 350 -21.85 -19.00 19.17
C ASN A 350 -21.84 -17.46 19.22
N GLU A 351 -21.05 -16.82 18.35
CA GLU A 351 -21.11 -15.38 18.14
C GLU A 351 -22.38 -15.04 17.35
N LYS A 352 -23.35 -14.45 18.06
CA LYS A 352 -24.50 -13.78 17.47
C LYS A 352 -24.06 -12.43 16.89
N LEU A 353 -24.49 -12.16 15.65
CA LEU A 353 -24.44 -10.84 15.02
C LEU A 353 -25.03 -9.74 15.93
N PRO A 354 -24.42 -8.54 16.00
CA PRO A 354 -25.07 -7.38 16.61
C PRO A 354 -26.28 -6.96 15.78
N ARG A 355 -27.44 -6.82 16.44
CA ARG A 355 -28.67 -6.26 15.86
C ARG A 355 -28.50 -4.76 15.62
N LYS A 356 -29.06 -4.29 14.50
CA LYS A 356 -29.37 -2.88 14.24
C LYS A 356 -30.19 -2.30 15.40
N GLU A 357 -29.63 -1.37 16.15
CA GLU A 357 -30.41 -0.41 16.92
C GLU A 357 -30.08 0.99 16.43
N LEU A 358 -31.13 1.72 16.06
CA LEU A 358 -31.09 3.11 15.61
C LEU A 358 -30.53 4.00 16.73
N TYR A 359 -29.51 4.79 16.41
CA TYR A 359 -28.96 5.79 17.32
C TYR A 359 -30.01 6.85 17.65
N GLY A 360 -30.57 6.78 18.86
CA GLY A 360 -31.32 7.86 19.50
C GLY A 360 -30.36 8.83 20.21
N LEU A 361 -30.50 10.12 19.91
CA LEU A 361 -29.82 11.22 20.60
C LEU A 361 -30.30 11.35 22.06
N PRO A 362 -29.42 11.64 23.03
CA PRO A 362 -29.86 11.94 24.40
C PRO A 362 -30.21 13.43 24.54
N ARG A 363 -31.48 13.73 24.86
CA ARG A 363 -31.90 15.04 25.40
C ARG A 363 -32.06 14.95 26.92
N GLN A 364 -31.30 15.79 27.61
CA GLN A 364 -31.56 16.34 28.95
C GLN A 364 -31.45 17.86 28.73
N LYS A 365 -32.34 18.77 29.13
CA LYS A 365 -33.18 18.92 30.33
C LYS A 365 -34.22 20.03 30.08
N LEU A 366 -35.10 20.22 31.07
CA LEU A 366 -35.81 21.44 31.45
C LEU A 366 -37.14 21.78 30.75
N LYS A 367 -38.18 21.65 31.57
CA LYS A 367 -39.48 22.34 31.47
C LYS A 367 -39.27 23.85 31.49
N HIS A 368 -39.87 24.61 30.57
CA HIS A 368 -40.70 25.78 30.89
C HIS A 368 -41.47 26.29 29.66
N ASN A 369 -42.67 26.76 29.96
CA ASN A 369 -43.76 27.22 29.10
C ASN A 369 -43.52 28.64 28.56
N ASN A 370 -43.95 28.90 27.32
CA ASN A 370 -44.84 30.00 26.87
C ASN A 370 -44.44 30.70 25.56
N ASN A 371 -45.34 30.53 24.58
CA ASN A 371 -45.81 31.34 23.43
C ASN A 371 -44.97 32.38 22.66
N PRO A 372 -45.28 32.55 21.35
CA PRO A 372 -44.45 33.28 20.39
C PRO A 372 -44.97 34.69 20.07
N LYS A 373 -44.07 35.58 19.62
CA LYS A 373 -44.39 36.73 18.77
C LYS A 373 -43.27 36.97 17.76
N LEU A 374 -43.59 36.81 16.47
CA LEU A 374 -42.95 37.49 15.34
C LEU A 374 -43.49 38.93 15.26
N PRO A 375 -42.75 39.88 14.65
CA PRO A 375 -43.08 40.22 13.26
C PRO A 375 -41.90 40.61 12.34
N HIS A 376 -42.14 40.37 11.03
CA HIS A 376 -41.81 41.16 9.82
C HIS A 376 -40.35 41.60 9.49
N ASP A 377 -39.80 41.00 8.41
CA ASP A 377 -39.40 41.57 7.07
C ASP A 377 -39.11 43.09 6.90
N PRO A 378 -38.48 43.55 5.79
CA PRO A 378 -37.53 42.93 4.83
C PRO A 378 -36.43 43.93 4.30
N ASN A 379 -35.62 43.44 3.34
CA ASN A 379 -35.04 44.15 2.18
C ASN A 379 -33.68 44.91 2.22
N SER A 380 -32.98 44.72 1.08
CA SER A 380 -32.29 45.73 0.25
C SER A 380 -30.74 45.80 0.22
N ASN A 381 -30.20 45.20 -0.85
CA ASN A 381 -29.31 45.76 -1.88
C ASN A 381 -27.91 46.36 -1.59
N SER A 382 -26.96 45.77 -2.32
CA SER A 382 -25.89 46.36 -3.16
C SER A 382 -24.80 47.22 -2.52
N MET A 383 -23.54 46.83 -2.73
CA MET A 383 -22.58 47.66 -3.48
C MET A 383 -21.32 46.86 -3.88
N GLN A 384 -20.95 46.96 -5.15
CA GLN A 384 -19.64 46.60 -5.70
C GLN A 384 -18.62 47.70 -5.36
N ILE A 385 -17.40 47.34 -4.94
CA ILE A 385 -16.19 48.13 -5.20
C ILE A 385 -15.03 47.18 -5.57
N VAL A 386 -14.39 47.51 -6.68
CA VAL A 386 -13.24 46.87 -7.32
C VAL A 386 -11.94 47.33 -6.65
N ARG A 387 -10.96 46.43 -6.45
CA ARG A 387 -9.54 46.52 -6.91
C ARG A 387 -8.53 45.79 -6.01
N SER A 388 -7.58 45.15 -6.71
CA SER A 388 -6.16 44.89 -6.38
C SER A 388 -5.76 43.86 -5.29
N ILE A 389 -5.27 42.72 -5.79
CA ILE A 389 -4.15 41.89 -5.26
C ILE A 389 -2.87 42.79 -5.30
N PRO A 390 -1.87 42.71 -4.39
CA PRO A 390 -1.11 41.47 -4.25
C PRO A 390 -0.43 41.10 -2.91
N ASN A 391 -0.03 39.82 -2.91
CA ASN A 391 1.19 39.27 -2.33
C ASN A 391 1.22 38.82 -0.85
N SER A 392 1.38 37.49 -0.72
CA SER A 392 2.62 36.82 -0.29
C SER A 392 2.77 36.32 1.15
N THR A 393 2.85 34.98 1.24
CA THR A 393 3.74 34.12 2.06
C THR A 393 3.50 33.94 3.58
N PRO A 394 4.03 32.85 4.23
CA PRO A 394 4.78 31.71 3.67
C PRO A 394 4.36 30.28 4.12
N LEU A 395 4.58 29.34 3.21
CA LEU A 395 4.63 27.88 3.37
C LEU A 395 6.01 27.45 3.93
N TRP A 396 6.20 27.33 5.24
CA TRP A 396 7.48 26.87 5.80
C TRP A 396 7.40 25.72 6.82
N GLU A 397 6.22 25.27 7.27
CA GLU A 397 6.16 24.33 8.41
C GLU A 397 6.05 22.83 8.08
N ASN A 398 6.02 22.40 6.81
CA ASN A 398 5.71 20.98 6.48
C ASN A 398 6.84 20.14 5.87
N VAL A 399 8.10 20.51 6.04
CA VAL A 399 9.20 19.61 5.65
C VAL A 399 10.18 19.51 6.80
N MET A 400 10.18 18.34 7.45
CA MET A 400 11.28 17.68 8.19
C MET A 400 10.80 17.08 9.53
N SER A 401 10.34 15.83 9.49
CA SER A 401 10.56 14.88 10.58
C SER A 401 11.19 13.62 10.00
N HIS A 402 12.32 13.20 10.58
CA HIS A 402 13.13 12.07 10.10
C HIS A 402 12.39 10.73 10.31
N PRO A 403 12.34 9.81 9.32
CA PRO A 403 11.85 8.46 9.53
C PRO A 403 12.97 7.58 10.10
N THR A 404 12.74 7.00 11.27
CA THR A 404 13.55 5.89 11.78
C THR A 404 13.22 4.59 11.02
N ARG A 405 14.24 3.72 10.93
CA ARG A 405 14.43 2.52 10.10
C ARG A 405 13.29 1.48 9.98
N ASN A 406 12.15 1.66 10.65
CA ASN A 406 10.97 0.79 10.55
C ASN A 406 9.84 1.35 9.65
N GLN A 407 10.03 2.49 8.99
CA GLN A 407 9.03 3.12 8.12
C GLN A 407 9.23 2.92 6.61
N SER A 408 10.23 2.15 6.17
CA SER A 408 10.62 2.00 4.76
C SER A 408 9.58 1.33 3.83
N ASN A 409 8.38 1.02 4.31
CA ASN A 409 7.28 0.49 3.48
C ASN A 409 5.96 1.28 3.60
N GLN A 410 5.95 2.46 4.24
CA GLN A 410 4.79 3.35 4.25
C GLN A 410 5.21 4.81 4.03
N LEU A 411 5.67 5.13 2.82
CA LEU A 411 5.74 6.52 2.36
C LEU A 411 4.46 6.86 1.62
N VAL A 412 3.82 7.90 2.14
CA VAL A 412 2.53 8.47 1.78
C VAL A 412 2.42 8.72 0.27
N ARG A 413 1.31 8.29 -0.32
CA ARG A 413 0.89 8.66 -1.68
C ARG A 413 0.75 10.18 -1.76
N TYR A 414 1.71 10.86 -2.37
CA TYR A 414 1.47 12.20 -2.88
C TYR A 414 0.52 12.08 -4.08
N ASN A 415 -0.72 12.57 -3.94
CA ASN A 415 -1.49 13.02 -5.10
C ASN A 415 -0.72 14.22 -5.67
N ILE A 416 0.22 13.96 -6.57
CA ILE A 416 1.01 14.98 -7.22
C ILE A 416 0.07 15.70 -8.20
N THR A 417 -0.40 16.89 -7.81
CA THR A 417 -1.07 17.82 -8.73
C THR A 417 -0.16 18.08 -9.94
N GLN A 418 -0.71 18.51 -11.09
CA GLN A 418 0.13 18.89 -12.24
C GLN A 418 1.24 19.87 -11.85
N GLN A 419 0.95 20.80 -10.93
CA GLN A 419 1.93 21.73 -10.37
C GLN A 419 3.06 21.02 -9.61
N ASN A 420 2.75 20.02 -8.77
CA ASN A 420 3.76 19.25 -8.06
C ASN A 420 4.64 18.43 -9.02
N ARG A 421 4.09 17.96 -10.16
CA ARG A 421 4.85 17.22 -11.17
C ARG A 421 5.83 18.14 -11.91
N LEU A 422 5.43 19.37 -12.21
CA LEU A 422 6.29 20.38 -12.80
C LEU A 422 7.42 20.79 -11.86
N VAL A 423 7.12 21.02 -10.58
CA VAL A 423 8.13 21.29 -9.54
C VAL A 423 9.14 20.14 -9.45
N LEU A 424 8.66 18.90 -9.45
CA LEU A 424 9.52 17.73 -9.38
C LEU A 424 10.43 17.58 -10.62
N ASN A 425 9.88 17.83 -11.81
CA ASN A 425 10.66 17.83 -13.05
C ASN A 425 11.74 18.91 -13.03
N ARG A 426 11.44 20.10 -12.52
CA ARG A 426 12.41 21.20 -12.37
C ARG A 426 13.52 20.84 -11.37
N ARG A 427 13.18 20.25 -10.21
CA ARG A 427 14.15 19.72 -9.24
C ARG A 427 15.07 18.68 -9.88
N ASN A 428 14.52 17.76 -10.66
CA ASN A 428 15.30 16.77 -11.39
C ASN A 428 16.31 17.41 -12.35
N GLU A 429 15.87 18.39 -13.14
CA GLU A 429 16.74 19.09 -14.08
C GLU A 429 17.86 19.83 -13.36
N ILE A 430 17.57 20.47 -12.22
CA ILE A 430 18.59 21.09 -11.36
C ILE A 430 19.60 20.03 -10.92
N VAL A 431 19.16 18.89 -10.35
CA VAL A 431 20.08 17.85 -9.86
C VAL A 431 20.90 17.21 -10.97
N LYS A 432 20.34 17.04 -12.18
CA LYS A 432 21.11 16.57 -13.35
C LYS A 432 22.27 17.51 -13.66
N HIS A 433 22.06 18.82 -13.60
CA HIS A 433 23.10 19.81 -13.88
C HIS A 433 24.05 19.98 -12.69
N LEU A 434 23.57 19.84 -11.45
CA LEU A 434 24.42 19.76 -10.26
C LEU A 434 25.38 18.57 -10.32
N LYS A 435 24.92 17.40 -10.81
CA LYS A 435 25.78 16.26 -11.08
C LYS A 435 26.87 16.59 -12.11
N LEU A 436 26.54 17.34 -13.16
CA LEU A 436 27.52 17.74 -14.19
C LEU A 436 28.59 18.68 -13.61
N VAL A 437 28.21 19.71 -12.85
CA VAL A 437 29.18 20.61 -12.21
C VAL A 437 29.98 19.92 -11.10
N ALA A 438 29.42 18.90 -10.44
CA ALA A 438 30.10 18.10 -9.42
C ALA A 438 31.16 17.14 -10.01
N LEU A 439 30.85 16.48 -11.13
CA LEU A 439 31.81 15.62 -11.83
C LEU A 439 32.98 16.42 -12.44
N GLY A 440 32.73 17.68 -12.80
CA GLY A 440 33.68 18.50 -13.54
C GLY A 440 34.16 17.85 -14.84
N VAL A 441 35.32 18.28 -15.34
CA VAL A 441 35.89 17.83 -16.62
C VAL A 441 36.35 16.35 -16.62
N LYS A 442 36.16 15.60 -15.52
CA LYS A 442 36.67 14.22 -15.34
C LYS A 442 36.02 13.15 -16.25
N GLN A 443 35.04 13.50 -17.10
CA GLN A 443 34.46 12.60 -18.13
C GLN A 443 34.65 13.09 -19.58
N ARG A 444 35.87 13.46 -19.99
CA ARG A 444 36.20 13.63 -21.43
C ARG A 444 36.66 12.33 -22.09
N ILE A 445 35.76 11.33 -22.17
CA ILE A 445 35.85 10.29 -23.22
C ILE A 445 34.43 9.98 -23.73
N LYS A 446 33.95 10.81 -24.67
CA LYS A 446 33.11 10.48 -25.85
C LYS A 446 32.32 11.71 -26.36
N LYS A 447 32.86 12.32 -27.42
CA LYS A 447 32.22 13.00 -28.58
C LYS A 447 31.10 14.05 -28.43
N THR A 448 30.71 14.53 -27.24
CA THR A 448 29.98 15.82 -27.14
C THR A 448 30.49 16.63 -25.94
N ALA A 449 31.39 17.57 -26.20
CA ALA A 449 31.86 18.50 -25.18
C ALA A 449 30.72 19.47 -24.82
N LYS A 450 29.85 19.10 -23.87
CA LYS A 450 28.97 20.06 -23.22
C LYS A 450 29.86 20.97 -22.37
N THR A 451 30.01 22.22 -22.76
CA THR A 451 30.75 23.24 -22.01
C THR A 451 30.04 23.48 -20.68
N ILE A 452 30.63 23.00 -19.60
CA ILE A 452 30.20 23.29 -18.22
C ILE A 452 31.01 24.51 -17.78
N PRO A 453 30.38 25.60 -17.31
CA PRO A 453 31.07 26.88 -17.08
C PRO A 453 31.97 26.88 -15.83
N TYR A 454 31.73 25.99 -14.87
CA TYR A 454 32.50 25.88 -13.63
C TYR A 454 32.27 24.51 -12.96
N THR A 455 33.05 24.22 -11.92
CA THR A 455 32.93 23.00 -11.11
C THR A 455 32.63 23.34 -9.66
N ILE A 456 31.78 22.54 -9.01
CA ILE A 456 31.46 22.68 -7.58
C ILE A 456 31.84 21.37 -6.89
N GLY A 457 32.68 21.41 -5.86
CA GLY A 457 33.04 20.21 -5.11
C GLY A 457 31.85 19.63 -4.35
N ILE A 458 31.79 18.31 -4.20
CA ILE A 458 30.72 17.65 -3.43
C ILE A 458 30.72 18.04 -1.93
N HIS A 459 31.85 18.56 -1.43
CA HIS A 459 31.98 19.12 -0.08
C HIS A 459 31.48 20.58 0.05
N ASP A 460 31.02 21.19 -1.05
CA ASP A 460 30.46 22.55 -1.01
C ASP A 460 29.18 22.59 -0.16
N ALA A 461 29.01 23.68 0.59
CA ALA A 461 27.83 23.91 1.43
C ALA A 461 26.52 23.73 0.64
N LEU A 462 26.53 24.00 -0.67
CA LEU A 462 25.43 23.71 -1.58
C LEU A 462 24.88 22.29 -1.41
N PHE A 463 25.71 21.26 -1.46
CA PHE A 463 25.23 19.88 -1.38
C PHE A 463 24.73 19.50 0.00
N ARG A 464 25.29 20.11 1.05
CA ARG A 464 24.82 19.93 2.43
C ARG A 464 23.46 20.57 2.65
N TYR A 465 23.22 21.76 2.10
CA TYR A 465 22.02 22.54 2.40
C TYR A 465 20.99 22.57 1.27
N LEU A 466 21.25 21.88 0.15
CA LEU A 466 20.34 21.85 -1.02
C LEU A 466 18.88 21.53 -0.66
N PRO A 467 18.57 20.58 0.25
CA PRO A 467 17.17 20.30 0.63
C PRO A 467 16.45 21.47 1.31
N PHE A 468 17.19 22.43 1.85
CA PHE A 468 16.68 23.58 2.59
C PHE A 468 16.67 24.87 1.76
N CYS A 469 17.29 24.87 0.59
CA CYS A 469 17.26 25.98 -0.35
C CYS A 469 15.83 26.21 -0.87
N SER A 470 15.25 27.37 -0.58
CA SER A 470 13.92 27.78 -1.05
C SER A 470 13.77 27.62 -2.56
N SER A 471 14.80 27.98 -3.32
CA SER A 471 14.84 27.88 -4.78
C SER A 471 14.99 26.43 -5.29
N PHE A 472 15.35 25.48 -4.42
CA PHE A 472 15.32 24.06 -4.74
C PHE A 472 13.98 23.43 -4.36
N ILE A 473 13.42 23.79 -3.19
CA ILE A 473 12.10 23.33 -2.74
C ILE A 473 11.02 23.77 -3.73
N ASN A 474 11.06 25.04 -4.16
CA ASN A 474 10.13 25.64 -5.11
C ASN A 474 10.90 26.30 -6.27
N PRO A 475 11.33 25.53 -7.28
CA PRO A 475 12.13 26.06 -8.38
C PRO A 475 11.37 27.15 -9.18
N PRO A 476 12.04 28.27 -9.52
CA PRO A 476 11.43 29.40 -10.22
C PRO A 476 10.86 28.99 -11.59
N GLU A 477 9.89 29.71 -12.14
CA GLU A 477 9.41 29.39 -13.48
C GLU A 477 10.48 29.68 -14.55
N PRO A 478 10.57 28.87 -15.63
CA PRO A 478 11.48 29.18 -16.72
C PRO A 478 11.06 30.50 -17.39
N PRO A 479 12.02 31.36 -17.78
CA PRO A 479 11.73 32.70 -18.31
C PRO A 479 11.02 32.69 -19.67
N SER A 480 10.98 31.57 -20.39
CA SER A 480 10.25 31.42 -21.67
C SER A 480 9.30 30.22 -21.63
N LYS A 481 8.00 30.44 -21.93
CA LYS A 481 6.99 29.37 -22.05
C LYS A 481 7.15 28.49 -23.31
N GLU A 482 8.06 28.86 -24.22
CA GLU A 482 8.25 28.21 -25.54
C GLU A 482 8.70 26.74 -25.46
N TYR A 483 9.38 26.33 -24.37
CA TYR A 483 9.99 24.99 -24.25
C TYR A 483 9.34 24.13 -23.17
N GLY A 484 8.01 23.99 -23.19
CA GLY A 484 7.29 22.94 -22.45
C GLY A 484 7.60 22.85 -20.93
N GLY A 485 8.01 23.96 -20.30
CA GLY A 485 8.31 24.03 -18.87
C GLY A 485 9.74 23.63 -18.45
N TYR A 486 10.68 23.40 -19.39
CA TYR A 486 12.08 23.07 -19.08
C TYR A 486 12.98 24.32 -19.01
N TYR A 487 14.04 24.26 -18.18
CA TYR A 487 15.04 25.33 -18.14
C TYR A 487 16.04 25.23 -19.29
N LYS A 488 16.39 26.37 -19.87
CA LYS A 488 17.59 26.50 -20.72
C LYS A 488 18.84 26.29 -19.86
N LYS A 489 19.88 25.67 -20.43
CA LYS A 489 21.12 25.35 -19.69
C LYS A 489 21.77 26.59 -19.11
N GLU A 490 21.77 27.67 -19.89
CA GLU A 490 22.33 28.97 -19.52
C GLU A 490 21.62 29.53 -18.29
N PHE A 491 20.29 29.36 -18.20
CA PHE A 491 19.51 29.79 -17.04
C PHE A 491 19.84 28.97 -15.78
N ILE A 492 20.06 27.66 -15.93
CA ILE A 492 20.48 26.82 -14.80
C ILE A 492 21.86 27.26 -14.29
N TYR A 493 22.83 27.41 -15.18
CA TYR A 493 24.21 27.68 -14.79
C TYR A 493 24.45 29.13 -14.34
N ASN A 494 23.78 30.11 -14.95
CA ASN A 494 24.03 31.53 -14.67
C ASN A 494 23.10 32.08 -13.60
N THR A 495 21.95 31.44 -13.37
CA THR A 495 20.92 31.96 -12.45
C THR A 495 20.64 30.99 -11.32
N ILE A 496 20.18 29.77 -11.61
CA ILE A 496 19.67 28.85 -10.57
C ILE A 496 20.79 28.39 -9.64
N ILE A 497 21.86 27.81 -10.17
CA ILE A 497 22.95 27.26 -9.34
C ILE A 497 23.63 28.35 -8.49
N PRO A 498 24.01 29.53 -9.03
CA PRO A 498 24.55 30.61 -8.20
C PRO A 498 23.57 31.10 -7.13
N HIS A 499 22.27 31.08 -7.40
CA HIS A 499 21.27 31.45 -6.39
C HIS A 499 21.20 30.42 -5.27
N LEU A 500 21.21 29.13 -5.60
CA LEU A 500 21.24 28.04 -4.62
C LEU A 500 22.51 28.09 -3.76
N GLN A 501 23.67 28.42 -4.34
CA GLN A 501 24.91 28.60 -3.57
C GLN A 501 24.79 29.73 -2.56
N ARG A 502 24.15 30.86 -2.92
CA ARG A 502 23.88 31.96 -1.97
C ARG A 502 22.94 31.52 -0.85
N GLU A 503 21.86 30.82 -1.17
CA GLU A 503 20.93 30.28 -0.16
C GLU A 503 21.63 29.32 0.80
N ALA A 504 22.42 28.38 0.26
CA ALA A 504 23.20 27.44 1.05
C ALA A 504 24.26 28.13 1.93
N ALA A 505 24.92 29.18 1.41
CA ALA A 505 25.87 29.97 2.18
C ALA A 505 25.20 30.67 3.36
N VAL A 506 24.02 31.27 3.17
CA VAL A 506 23.23 31.87 4.27
C VAL A 506 22.86 30.82 5.31
N LEU A 507 22.37 29.65 4.88
CA LEU A 507 22.01 28.54 5.77
C LEU A 507 23.20 28.00 6.57
N SER A 508 24.40 28.02 5.98
CA SER A 508 25.62 27.58 6.67
C SER A 508 26.04 28.50 7.82
N VAL A 509 25.71 29.79 7.75
CA VAL A 509 26.09 30.80 8.76
C VAL A 509 25.05 30.89 9.88
N SER A 510 23.77 30.69 9.57
CA SER A 510 22.65 30.87 10.51
C SER A 510 22.55 29.85 11.65
N ARG A 511 23.57 28.98 11.86
CA ARG A 511 23.65 27.94 12.89
C ARG A 511 22.28 27.33 13.25
N MET A 512 21.79 26.42 12.42
CA MET A 512 20.70 25.52 12.81
C MET A 512 21.19 24.58 13.94
N GLU A 513 21.23 25.08 15.17
CA GLU A 513 21.77 24.38 16.35
C GLU A 513 20.84 23.26 16.90
N ASN A 514 19.74 22.92 16.22
CA ASN A 514 18.76 21.96 16.73
C ASN A 514 18.24 20.92 15.73
N THR A 515 18.85 20.77 14.55
CA THR A 515 18.45 19.72 13.61
C THR A 515 19.47 18.59 13.60
N GLN A 516 18.99 17.37 13.84
CA GLN A 516 19.72 16.10 13.73
C GLN A 516 20.07 15.77 12.26
N TYR A 517 20.50 16.78 11.50
CA TYR A 517 20.74 16.70 10.07
C TYR A 517 22.20 16.32 9.81
N HIS A 518 22.37 15.09 9.31
CA HIS A 518 23.68 14.52 8.97
C HIS A 518 24.03 14.84 7.51
N ASP A 519 25.31 15.15 7.25
CA ASP A 519 25.81 15.47 5.90
C ASP A 519 25.64 14.26 4.98
N ILE A 520 25.34 14.45 3.68
CA ILE A 520 25.24 13.36 2.70
C ILE A 520 26.52 12.51 2.61
N LEU A 521 27.67 13.07 3.01
CA LEU A 521 28.95 12.38 3.06
C LEU A 521 29.22 11.69 4.42
N ASP A 522 28.38 11.91 5.42
CA ASP A 522 28.36 11.10 6.64
C ASP A 522 27.66 9.77 6.37
N VAL A 523 28.11 8.69 6.99
CA VAL A 523 27.47 7.37 6.84
C VAL A 523 25.99 7.43 7.23
N GLN A 524 25.66 8.11 8.33
CA GLN A 524 24.28 8.28 8.76
C GLN A 524 23.49 9.22 7.85
N GLY A 525 24.12 10.27 7.31
CA GLY A 525 23.44 11.18 6.39
C GLY A 525 23.17 10.54 5.03
N ALA A 526 24.11 9.77 4.48
CA ALA A 526 23.87 8.96 3.28
C ALA A 526 22.69 7.99 3.45
N ILE A 527 22.57 7.33 4.61
CA ILE A 527 21.41 6.48 4.93
C ILE A 527 20.13 7.31 5.00
N ASN A 528 20.16 8.46 5.68
CA ASN A 528 19.01 9.37 5.78
C ASN A 528 18.57 9.92 4.42
N HIS A 529 19.50 10.01 3.47
CA HIS A 529 19.30 10.39 2.07
C HIS A 529 19.01 9.20 1.14
N HIS A 530 18.62 8.04 1.68
CA HIS A 530 18.23 6.85 0.91
C HIS A 530 19.34 6.28 0.00
N LEU A 531 20.61 6.45 0.38
CA LEU A 531 21.75 5.89 -0.33
C LEU A 531 22.19 4.52 0.20
N ASP A 532 21.50 3.94 1.18
CA ASP A 532 21.84 2.68 1.83
C ASP A 532 21.88 1.47 0.88
N GLU A 533 21.02 1.47 -0.14
CA GLU A 533 20.98 0.46 -1.21
C GLU A 533 21.87 0.81 -2.43
N HIS A 534 22.69 1.85 -2.34
CA HIS A 534 23.58 2.29 -3.41
C HIS A 534 25.06 2.05 -3.06
N PRO A 535 25.91 1.76 -4.08
CA PRO A 535 27.33 1.48 -3.86
C PRO A 535 28.11 2.77 -3.57
N VAL A 536 27.89 3.36 -2.40
CA VAL A 536 28.52 4.61 -1.95
C VAL A 536 29.37 4.45 -0.70
N PHE A 537 29.29 3.32 0.01
CA PHE A 537 30.03 3.12 1.26
C PHE A 537 31.35 2.43 0.97
N LYS A 538 32.44 2.88 1.62
CA LYS A 538 33.76 2.26 1.60
C LYS A 538 34.25 1.91 3.00
N CYS A 539 35.09 0.88 3.06
CA CYS A 539 35.79 0.48 4.27
C CYS A 539 37.03 1.37 4.45
N ARG A 540 37.23 1.95 5.64
CA ARG A 540 38.45 2.71 5.95
C ARG A 540 39.70 1.83 6.05
N MET A 541 39.53 0.52 6.26
CA MET A 541 40.61 -0.43 6.49
C MET A 541 41.01 -1.21 5.23
N CYS A 542 40.20 -1.15 4.17
CA CYS A 542 40.48 -1.79 2.88
C CYS A 542 40.41 -0.76 1.74
N PRO A 543 41.52 -0.06 1.43
CA PRO A 543 41.56 0.98 0.41
C PRO A 543 41.15 0.49 -0.99
N ASP A 544 41.52 -0.75 -1.32
CA ASP A 544 41.27 -1.37 -2.63
C ASP A 544 39.86 -1.96 -2.76
N TYR A 545 39.07 -1.97 -1.68
CA TYR A 545 37.71 -2.47 -1.72
C TYR A 545 36.77 -1.42 -2.33
N ASN A 546 36.18 -1.75 -3.47
CA ASN A 546 35.29 -0.85 -4.20
C ASN A 546 34.08 -0.42 -3.35
N PRO A 547 33.51 0.78 -3.61
CA PRO A 547 32.30 1.23 -2.94
C PRO A 547 31.18 0.20 -3.10
N SER A 548 30.45 -0.06 -2.01
CA SER A 548 29.39 -1.06 -1.98
C SER A 548 28.20 -0.59 -1.16
N VAL A 549 27.09 -1.31 -1.29
CA VAL A 549 25.87 -1.06 -0.50
C VAL A 549 26.13 -1.34 0.97
N ILE A 550 25.43 -0.65 1.87
CA ILE A 550 25.75 -0.70 3.31
C ILE A 550 25.65 -2.13 3.88
N ARG A 551 24.73 -2.94 3.38
CA ARG A 551 24.57 -4.34 3.79
C ARG A 551 25.79 -5.19 3.45
N LYS A 552 26.30 -5.09 2.21
CA LYS A 552 27.52 -5.79 1.79
C LYS A 552 28.72 -5.31 2.59
N MET A 553 28.76 -4.02 2.88
CA MET A 553 29.85 -3.44 3.65
C MET A 553 29.84 -3.89 5.13
N LYS A 554 28.66 -4.02 5.74
CA LYS A 554 28.51 -4.62 7.08
C LYS A 554 28.97 -6.08 7.11
N ASN A 555 28.66 -6.86 6.07
CA ASN A 555 29.17 -8.22 5.95
C ASN A 555 30.70 -8.22 5.77
N HIS A 556 31.24 -7.34 4.93
CA HIS A 556 32.69 -7.18 4.78
C HIS A 556 33.39 -6.87 6.11
N LEU A 557 32.87 -5.93 6.90
CA LEU A 557 33.41 -5.64 8.24
C LEU A 557 33.37 -6.84 9.19
N ARG A 558 32.32 -7.67 9.10
CA ARG A 558 32.21 -8.90 9.88
C ARG A 558 33.20 -9.96 9.42
N ASP A 559 33.23 -10.22 8.12
CA ASP A 559 33.90 -11.38 7.56
C ASP A 559 35.41 -11.15 7.41
N VAL A 560 35.83 -9.92 7.11
CA VAL A 560 37.24 -9.55 6.90
C VAL A 560 37.87 -8.94 8.16
N HIS A 561 37.10 -8.21 8.97
CA HIS A 561 37.62 -7.46 10.12
C HIS A 561 37.08 -7.93 11.47
N ALA A 562 36.24 -8.98 11.52
CA ALA A 562 35.66 -9.54 12.75
C ALA A 562 34.90 -8.53 13.64
N LEU A 563 34.32 -7.49 13.05
CA LEU A 563 33.56 -6.45 13.77
C LEU A 563 32.05 -6.81 13.81
N LEU A 564 31.42 -6.72 15.00
CA LEU A 564 30.04 -7.20 15.27
C LEU A 564 29.08 -6.16 15.92
N SER A 565 29.46 -4.89 16.09
CA SER A 565 28.76 -3.88 16.90
C SER A 565 28.27 -2.63 16.14
N GLU A 566 27.38 -1.82 16.72
CA GLU A 566 26.96 -0.52 16.12
C GLU A 566 28.12 0.49 15.98
N LYS A 567 29.20 0.34 16.77
CA LYS A 567 30.41 1.16 16.66
C LYS A 567 31.18 0.92 15.35
N ASP A 568 30.84 -0.13 14.62
CA ASP A 568 31.53 -0.54 13.39
C ASP A 568 31.27 0.41 12.22
N LEU A 569 30.14 1.16 12.24
CA LEU A 569 29.85 2.17 11.22
C LEU A 569 30.88 3.30 11.18
N SER A 570 31.59 3.55 12.29
CA SER A 570 32.70 4.51 12.34
C SER A 570 33.89 4.11 11.47
N LYS A 571 33.99 2.82 11.11
CA LYS A 571 35.02 2.27 10.20
C LYS A 571 34.62 2.36 8.74
N LEU A 572 33.44 2.90 8.45
CA LEU A 572 32.99 3.22 7.12
C LEU A 572 33.14 4.70 6.84
N TYR A 573 33.19 5.03 5.56
CA TYR A 573 33.00 6.38 5.07
C TYR A 573 32.23 6.32 3.76
N VAL A 574 31.65 7.45 3.38
CA VAL A 574 30.94 7.57 2.11
C VAL A 574 31.95 8.05 1.06
N ASP A 575 32.05 7.33 -0.05
CA ASP A 575 32.91 7.70 -1.17
C ASP A 575 32.28 8.90 -1.91
N PRO A 576 32.91 10.09 -1.89
CA PRO A 576 32.31 11.29 -2.46
C PRO A 576 32.12 11.19 -3.99
N ASP A 577 33.03 10.50 -4.71
CA ASP A 577 32.92 10.32 -6.16
C ASP A 577 31.77 9.37 -6.50
N ALA A 578 31.53 8.36 -5.66
CA ALA A 578 30.39 7.47 -5.80
C ALA A 578 29.07 8.23 -5.58
N VAL A 579 28.97 9.07 -4.55
CA VAL A 579 27.75 9.85 -4.22
C VAL A 579 27.29 10.72 -5.39
N ILE A 580 28.23 11.35 -6.11
CA ILE A 580 27.90 12.19 -7.27
C ILE A 580 27.07 11.41 -8.32
N ASN A 581 27.28 10.10 -8.44
CA ASN A 581 26.51 9.28 -9.37
C ASN A 581 25.04 9.08 -8.95
N PHE A 582 24.76 9.23 -7.66
CA PHE A 582 23.46 8.94 -7.03
C PHE A 582 22.75 10.19 -6.45
N LEU A 583 23.19 11.42 -6.77
CA LEU A 583 22.57 12.66 -6.26
C LEU A 583 21.05 12.74 -6.49
N HIS A 584 20.55 12.19 -7.59
CA HIS A 584 19.12 12.18 -7.89
C HIS A 584 18.33 11.30 -6.92
N PHE A 585 18.92 10.23 -6.38
CA PHE A 585 18.31 9.44 -5.30
C PHE A 585 18.30 10.23 -3.99
N ALA A 586 19.36 10.99 -3.72
CA ALA A 586 19.51 11.73 -2.47
C ALA A 586 18.63 12.99 -2.38
N PHE A 587 18.44 13.71 -3.49
CA PHE A 587 17.78 15.02 -3.49
C PHE A 587 16.44 15.06 -4.21
N VAL A 588 16.14 14.05 -5.02
CA VAL A 588 14.84 13.90 -5.68
C VAL A 588 14.33 12.45 -5.57
N PRO A 589 14.27 11.88 -4.34
CA PRO A 589 13.85 10.51 -4.13
C PRO A 589 12.44 10.24 -4.68
N GLU A 590 11.59 11.26 -4.76
CA GLU A 590 10.20 11.19 -5.22
C GLU A 590 10.10 10.69 -6.68
N ILE A 591 11.13 10.89 -7.50
CA ILE A 591 11.16 10.40 -8.90
C ILE A 591 11.26 8.89 -8.99
N ASN A 592 11.91 8.25 -8.01
CA ASN A 592 12.05 6.80 -8.00
C ASN A 592 10.75 6.08 -7.64
N TYR A 593 9.78 6.80 -7.07
CA TYR A 593 8.43 6.29 -6.84
C TYR A 593 7.49 6.52 -8.03
N LEU A 594 7.92 7.31 -9.02
CA LEU A 594 7.22 7.58 -10.28
C LEU A 594 7.77 6.79 -11.48
N ARG A 595 8.86 6.03 -11.29
CA ARG A 595 9.52 5.15 -12.27
C ARG A 595 9.48 3.72 -11.79
#